data_AF-A0AAV2RZQ0-F1
#
_entry.id   AF-A0AAV2RZQ0-F1
#
_cell.length_a   1.000
_cell.length_b   1.000
_cell.length_c   1.000
_cell.angle_alpha   90.00
_cell.angle_beta   90.00
_cell.angle_gamma   90.00
#
_symmetry.space_group_name_H-M   'P 1'
#
loop_
_entity.id
_entity.type
_entity.pdbx_description
1 polymer ?
#
loop_
_entity_poly.entity_id
_entity_poly.type
_entity_poly.pdbx_seq_one_letter_code
_entity_poly.pdbx_strand_id
1 'polypeptide(L)'
;DHQFLYPILMKISSFCLILTLVVYAGVPKLRQKTYGRCFMSLITTILMFYITSIHNYDHSVTHDVYQCITSAFFMYVNNLAIFFWLNVMGFELWRTFCWPATVKQLSRKKFIKYSLYAWGCPILMGCIAIGIDNLPQNYVSLPPNFSACYLAGKLVNWAYFYWVIIAANYINLCFFIHMCYKMCKMKNVSIKR
;
A
#
# COMPACT_ATOMS: atom_id res chain seq x y z
N ASP A 1 17.35 1.17 -23.75
CA ASP A 1 16.71 -0.12 -23.37
C ASP A 1 15.81 -0.06 -22.13
N HIS A 2 16.22 0.58 -21.02
CA HIS A 2 15.39 0.64 -19.79
C HIS A 2 14.01 1.30 -19.96
N GLN A 3 13.87 2.29 -20.85
CA GLN A 3 12.61 3.02 -21.04
C GLN A 3 11.49 2.17 -21.65
N PHE A 4 11.81 1.15 -22.46
CA PHE A 4 10.81 0.25 -23.05
C PHE A 4 10.49 -0.96 -22.18
N LEU A 5 11.46 -1.45 -21.41
CA LEU A 5 11.29 -2.62 -20.53
C LEU A 5 10.31 -2.34 -19.38
N TYR A 6 10.36 -1.14 -18.78
CA TYR A 6 9.54 -0.78 -17.63
C TYR A 6 8.02 -0.89 -17.87
N PRO A 7 7.41 -0.26 -18.89
CA PRO A 7 5.97 -0.37 -19.13
C PRO A 7 5.53 -1.79 -19.50
N ILE A 8 6.36 -2.56 -20.22
CA ILE A 8 6.07 -3.96 -20.58
C ILE A 8 5.98 -4.83 -19.31
N LEU A 9 6.97 -4.71 -18.42
CA LEU A 9 6.99 -5.45 -17.16
C LEU A 9 5.81 -5.09 -16.25
N MET A 10 5.41 -3.81 -16.21
CA MET A 10 4.22 -3.38 -15.47
C MET A 10 2.93 -3.99 -16.04
N LYS A 11 2.78 -4.04 -17.38
CA LYS A 11 1.63 -4.66 -18.06
C LYS A 11 1.54 -6.17 -17.74
N ILE A 12 2.66 -6.90 -17.84
CA ILE A 12 2.74 -8.31 -17.47
C ILE A 12 2.40 -8.52 -15.99
N SER A 13 2.99 -7.72 -15.10
CA SER A 13 2.75 -7.82 -13.65
C SER A 13 1.28 -7.56 -13.30
N SER A 14 0.65 -6.58 -13.96
CA SER A 14 -0.77 -6.26 -13.80
C SER A 14 -1.66 -7.44 -14.18
N PHE A 15 -1.36 -8.11 -15.30
CA PHE A 15 -2.06 -9.33 -15.71
C PHE A 15 -1.94 -10.44 -14.67
N CYS A 16 -0.74 -10.70 -14.15
CA CYS A 16 -0.53 -11.68 -13.09
C CYS A 16 -1.29 -11.33 -11.78
N LEU A 17 -1.35 -10.05 -11.42
CA LEU A 17 -2.12 -9.59 -10.26
C LEU A 17 -3.62 -9.81 -10.44
N ILE A 18 -4.16 -9.57 -11.64
CA ILE A 18 -5.56 -9.85 -11.97
C ILE A 18 -5.87 -11.34 -11.81
N LEU A 19 -5.02 -12.22 -12.36
CA LEU A 19 -5.19 -13.67 -12.18
C LEU A 19 -5.17 -14.06 -10.70
N THR A 20 -4.28 -13.47 -9.92
CA THR A 20 -4.20 -13.70 -8.47
C THR A 20 -5.49 -13.27 -7.77
N LEU A 21 -6.06 -12.11 -8.12
CA LEU A 21 -7.34 -11.65 -7.59
C LEU A 21 -8.47 -12.63 -7.93
N VAL A 22 -8.54 -13.10 -9.18
CA VAL A 22 -9.57 -14.05 -9.63
C VAL A 22 -9.51 -15.34 -8.83
N VAL A 23 -8.32 -15.91 -8.64
CA VAL A 23 -8.12 -17.14 -7.85
C VAL A 23 -8.54 -16.94 -6.40
N TYR A 24 -8.10 -15.86 -5.75
CA TYR A 24 -8.44 -15.60 -4.36
C TYR A 24 -9.92 -15.25 -4.16
N ALA A 25 -10.58 -14.63 -5.15
CA ALA A 25 -12.01 -14.36 -5.13
C ALA A 25 -12.83 -15.65 -5.31
N GLY A 26 -12.39 -16.53 -6.22
CA GLY A 26 -13.07 -17.78 -6.56
C GLY A 26 -12.97 -18.87 -5.50
N VAL A 27 -11.89 -18.89 -4.69
CA VAL A 27 -11.68 -19.92 -3.66
C VAL A 27 -12.18 -19.42 -2.29
N PRO A 28 -13.34 -19.90 -1.77
CA PRO A 28 -13.91 -19.40 -0.53
C PRO A 28 -12.99 -19.63 0.67
N LYS A 29 -12.22 -20.73 0.68
CA LYS A 29 -11.26 -21.05 1.75
C LYS A 29 -10.17 -19.98 1.91
N LEU A 30 -9.78 -19.30 0.83
CA LEU A 30 -8.79 -18.21 0.86
C LEU A 30 -9.44 -16.90 1.32
N ARG A 31 -10.62 -16.56 0.78
CA ARG A 31 -11.34 -15.31 1.07
C ARG A 31 -12.00 -15.25 2.45
N GLN A 32 -12.37 -16.40 3.03
CA GLN A 32 -13.06 -16.48 4.32
C GLN A 32 -12.15 -16.16 5.51
N LYS A 33 -10.83 -16.08 5.30
CA LYS A 33 -9.89 -15.65 6.34
C LYS A 33 -9.71 -14.12 6.27
N THR A 34 -9.57 -13.46 7.43
CA THR A 34 -9.26 -12.01 7.50
C THR A 34 -8.04 -11.68 6.67
N TYR A 35 -7.00 -12.52 6.78
CA TYR A 35 -5.79 -12.46 5.98
C TYR A 35 -6.05 -12.39 4.46
N GLY A 36 -6.93 -13.25 3.94
CA GLY A 36 -7.23 -13.30 2.50
C GLY A 36 -7.88 -12.02 1.99
N ARG A 37 -8.77 -11.40 2.78
CA ARG A 37 -9.39 -10.11 2.39
C ARG A 37 -8.40 -8.95 2.43
N CYS A 38 -7.51 -8.92 3.42
CA CYS A 38 -6.44 -7.92 3.49
C CYS A 38 -5.46 -8.10 2.32
N PHE A 39 -5.10 -9.33 1.99
CA PHE A 39 -4.23 -9.65 0.85
C PHE A 39 -4.88 -9.25 -0.50
N MET A 40 -6.17 -9.52 -0.67
CA MET A 40 -6.92 -9.05 -1.85
C MET A 40 -6.94 -7.54 -1.97
N SER A 41 -7.07 -6.83 -0.85
CA SER A 41 -7.06 -5.35 -0.83
C SER A 41 -5.67 -4.81 -1.19
N LEU A 42 -4.60 -5.45 -0.69
CA LEU A 42 -3.22 -5.15 -1.07
C LEU A 42 -2.96 -5.38 -2.57
N ILE A 43 -3.40 -6.52 -3.13
CA ILE A 43 -3.21 -6.76 -4.56
C ILE A 43 -3.99 -5.73 -5.37
N THR A 44 -5.19 -5.36 -4.92
CA THR A 44 -6.02 -4.34 -5.59
C THR A 44 -5.34 -2.98 -5.59
N THR A 45 -4.68 -2.55 -4.49
CA THR A 45 -3.92 -1.28 -4.48
C THR A 45 -2.73 -1.31 -5.42
N ILE A 46 -1.97 -2.41 -5.45
CA ILE A 46 -0.84 -2.57 -6.37
C ILE A 46 -1.31 -2.52 -7.82
N LEU A 47 -2.41 -3.21 -8.13
CA LEU A 47 -3.01 -3.20 -9.48
C LEU A 47 -3.47 -1.80 -9.88
N MET A 48 -4.18 -1.09 -8.99
CA MET A 48 -4.59 0.30 -9.24
C MET A 48 -3.40 1.22 -9.48
N PHE A 49 -2.33 1.08 -8.68
CA PHE A 49 -1.09 1.83 -8.87
C PHE A 49 -0.41 1.55 -10.21
N TYR A 50 -0.38 0.29 -10.66
CA TYR A 50 0.19 -0.05 -11.97
C TYR A 50 -0.66 0.46 -13.13
N ILE A 51 -1.99 0.35 -13.05
CA ILE A 51 -2.89 0.87 -14.08
C ILE A 51 -2.72 2.39 -14.23
N THR A 52 -2.69 3.14 -13.13
CA THR A 52 -2.49 4.59 -13.20
C THR A 52 -1.09 4.94 -13.70
N SER A 53 -0.05 4.21 -13.29
CA SER A 53 1.32 4.42 -13.78
C SER A 53 1.45 4.17 -15.28
N ILE A 54 0.83 3.10 -15.80
CA ILE A 54 0.77 2.79 -17.23
C ILE A 54 0.05 3.91 -17.98
N HIS A 55 -1.09 4.37 -17.45
CA HIS A 55 -1.86 5.46 -18.06
C HIS A 55 -1.03 6.75 -18.19
N ASN A 56 -0.32 7.17 -17.12
CA ASN A 56 0.56 8.35 -17.19
C ASN A 56 1.71 8.18 -18.17
N TYR A 57 2.26 6.97 -18.27
CA TYR A 57 3.34 6.69 -19.22
C TYR A 57 2.85 6.83 -20.67
N ASP A 58 1.73 6.18 -20.99
CA ASP A 58 1.15 6.16 -22.34
C ASP A 58 0.61 7.56 -22.77
N HIS A 59 0.22 8.42 -21.81
CA HIS A 59 -0.36 9.75 -22.08
C HIS A 59 0.51 10.95 -21.63
N SER A 60 1.81 10.73 -21.40
CA SER A 60 2.74 11.72 -20.84
C SER A 60 2.81 13.08 -21.56
N VAL A 61 2.35 13.18 -22.82
CA VAL A 61 2.39 14.40 -23.65
C VAL A 61 1.01 15.07 -23.79
N THR A 62 -0.08 14.39 -23.45
CA THR A 62 -1.46 14.78 -23.83
C THR A 62 -2.41 15.01 -22.66
N HIS A 63 -1.91 15.09 -21.43
CA HIS A 63 -2.80 15.21 -20.28
C HIS A 63 -3.45 16.59 -20.18
N ASP A 64 -4.77 16.59 -20.12
CA ASP A 64 -5.53 17.70 -19.52
C ASP A 64 -5.12 17.84 -18.04
N VAL A 65 -5.12 19.07 -17.52
CA VAL A 65 -4.67 19.41 -16.16
C VAL A 65 -5.46 18.62 -15.11
N TYR A 66 -6.76 18.42 -15.33
CA TYR A 66 -7.60 17.64 -14.42
C TYR A 66 -7.24 16.15 -14.41
N GLN A 67 -6.93 15.57 -15.58
CA GLN A 67 -6.49 14.18 -15.68
C GLN A 67 -5.15 13.96 -14.99
N CYS A 68 -4.22 14.90 -15.22
CA CYS A 68 -2.90 14.97 -14.60
C CYS A 68 -2.97 14.94 -13.06
N ILE A 69 -3.73 15.88 -12.47
CA ILE A 69 -3.89 15.98 -11.01
C ILE A 69 -4.57 14.73 -10.45
N THR A 70 -5.64 14.27 -11.11
CA THR A 70 -6.39 13.08 -10.68
C THR A 70 -5.48 11.85 -10.67
N SER A 71 -4.69 11.67 -11.72
CA SER A 71 -3.79 10.55 -11.87
C SER A 71 -2.66 10.58 -10.82
N ALA A 72 -2.06 11.75 -10.60
CA ALA A 72 -1.04 11.97 -9.57
C ALA A 72 -1.58 11.67 -8.15
N PHE A 73 -2.81 12.09 -7.86
CA PHE A 73 -3.48 11.78 -6.59
C PHE A 73 -3.67 10.27 -6.41
N PHE A 74 -4.20 9.57 -7.41
CA PHE A 74 -4.38 8.12 -7.31
C PHE A 74 -3.05 7.39 -7.19
N MET A 75 -1.99 7.80 -7.89
CA MET A 75 -0.66 7.23 -7.71
C MET A 75 -0.18 7.42 -6.27
N TYR A 76 -0.27 8.62 -5.72
CA TYR A 76 0.14 8.93 -4.35
C TYR A 76 -0.63 8.10 -3.32
N VAL A 77 -1.96 8.11 -3.38
CA VAL A 77 -2.84 7.39 -2.45
C VAL A 77 -2.65 5.88 -2.55
N ASN A 78 -2.64 5.31 -3.76
CA ASN A 78 -2.47 3.86 -3.91
C ASN A 78 -1.08 3.42 -3.46
N ASN A 79 -0.04 4.20 -3.75
CA ASN A 79 1.31 3.84 -3.32
C ASN A 79 1.44 3.81 -1.80
N LEU A 80 0.93 4.83 -1.10
CA LEU A 80 0.85 4.79 0.36
C LEU A 80 0.00 3.61 0.84
N ALA A 81 -1.17 3.38 0.24
CA ALA A 81 -2.06 2.29 0.62
C ALA A 81 -1.38 0.92 0.52
N ILE A 82 -0.47 0.69 -0.44
CA ILE A 82 0.34 -0.54 -0.50
C ILE A 82 1.10 -0.75 0.83
N PHE A 83 1.81 0.27 1.33
CA PHE A 83 2.56 0.16 2.59
C PHE A 83 1.67 0.02 3.82
N PHE A 84 0.54 0.71 3.87
CA PHE A 84 -0.41 0.56 4.97
C PHE A 84 -1.07 -0.83 4.98
N TRP A 85 -1.44 -1.37 3.82
CA TRP A 85 -1.95 -2.74 3.71
C TRP A 85 -0.88 -3.78 4.03
N LEU A 86 0.37 -3.56 3.63
CA LEU A 86 1.50 -4.37 4.07
C LEU A 86 1.64 -4.33 5.60
N ASN A 87 1.44 -3.18 6.23
CA ASN A 87 1.47 -3.04 7.69
C ASN A 87 0.35 -3.84 8.38
N VAL A 88 -0.89 -3.74 7.87
CA VAL A 88 -2.01 -4.57 8.35
C VAL A 88 -1.71 -6.06 8.22
N MET A 89 -1.12 -6.46 7.09
CA MET A 89 -0.75 -7.86 6.84
C MET A 89 0.35 -8.34 7.78
N GLY A 90 1.39 -7.52 8.01
CA GLY A 90 2.45 -7.79 8.98
C GLY A 90 1.91 -7.97 10.39
N PHE A 91 1.00 -7.09 10.81
CA PHE A 91 0.32 -7.19 12.10
C PHE A 91 -0.52 -8.47 12.23
N GLU A 92 -1.28 -8.83 11.19
CA GLU A 92 -2.10 -10.05 11.21
C GLU A 92 -1.25 -11.32 11.28
N LEU A 93 -0.13 -11.37 10.55
CA LEU A 93 0.83 -12.48 10.63
C LEU A 93 1.45 -12.56 12.02
N TRP A 94 2.02 -11.47 12.51
CA TRP A 94 2.62 -11.38 13.84
C TRP A 94 1.65 -11.84 14.92
N ARG A 95 0.41 -11.34 14.90
CA ARG A 95 -0.62 -11.74 15.85
C ARG A 95 -0.94 -13.23 15.79
N THR A 96 -1.02 -13.79 14.58
CA THR A 96 -1.35 -15.21 14.37
C THR A 96 -0.28 -16.13 14.92
N PHE A 97 1.00 -15.80 14.71
CA PHE A 97 2.13 -16.63 15.16
C PHE A 97 2.47 -16.41 16.63
N CYS A 98 2.37 -15.19 17.15
CA CYS A 98 2.75 -14.89 18.53
C CYS A 98 1.63 -15.20 19.54
N TRP A 99 0.36 -15.12 19.13
CA TRP A 99 -0.78 -15.42 19.99
C TRP A 99 -1.91 -16.17 19.26
N PRO A 100 -1.67 -17.45 18.90
CA PRO A 100 -2.65 -18.26 18.19
C PRO A 100 -3.97 -18.41 18.96
N ALA A 101 -3.93 -18.45 20.31
CA ALA A 101 -5.11 -18.58 21.15
C ALA A 101 -6.07 -17.38 21.12
N THR A 102 -5.61 -16.19 20.70
CA THR A 102 -6.45 -14.98 20.62
C THR A 102 -6.97 -14.70 19.21
N VAL A 103 -6.65 -15.57 18.25
CA VAL A 103 -7.11 -15.46 16.86
C VAL A 103 -8.59 -15.88 16.79
N LYS A 104 -9.50 -14.92 17.00
CA LYS A 104 -10.92 -15.13 16.71
C LYS A 104 -11.11 -15.37 15.19
N GLN A 105 -12.07 -16.24 14.84
CA GLN A 105 -12.55 -16.38 13.45
C GLN A 105 -12.97 -15.01 12.86
N LEU A 106 -12.97 -14.94 11.53
CA LEU A 106 -13.30 -13.77 10.71
C LEU A 106 -14.37 -12.88 11.38
N SER A 107 -13.98 -11.68 11.77
CA SER A 107 -14.93 -10.66 12.21
C SER A 107 -15.03 -9.58 11.14
N ARG A 108 -16.22 -9.39 10.57
CA ARG A 108 -16.50 -8.29 9.64
C ARG A 108 -16.07 -6.94 10.23
N LYS A 109 -16.27 -6.75 11.54
CA LYS A 109 -15.85 -5.54 12.28
C LYS A 109 -14.33 -5.36 12.27
N LYS A 110 -13.55 -6.44 12.32
CA LYS A 110 -12.08 -6.40 12.27
C LYS A 110 -11.58 -5.92 10.91
N PHE A 111 -12.12 -6.47 9.82
CA PHE A 111 -11.75 -6.05 8.46
C PHE A 111 -12.14 -4.59 8.17
N ILE A 112 -13.29 -4.12 8.67
CA ILE A 112 -13.69 -2.71 8.54
C ILE A 112 -12.67 -1.79 9.21
N LYS A 113 -12.22 -2.11 10.44
CA LYS A 113 -11.20 -1.31 11.14
C LYS A 113 -9.88 -1.26 10.35
N TYR A 114 -9.45 -2.39 9.78
CA TYR A 114 -8.26 -2.41 8.94
C TYR A 114 -8.42 -1.63 7.64
N SER A 115 -9.59 -1.70 7.02
CA SER A 115 -9.87 -0.93 5.81
C SER A 115 -9.90 0.57 6.09
N LEU A 116 -10.51 1.00 7.20
CA LEU A 116 -10.53 2.41 7.60
C LEU A 116 -9.10 2.95 7.83
N TYR A 117 -8.23 2.15 8.43
CA TYR A 117 -6.83 2.52 8.59
C TYR A 117 -6.07 2.54 7.25
N ALA A 118 -6.10 1.43 6.51
CA ALA A 118 -5.23 1.25 5.35
C ALA A 118 -5.68 2.00 4.09
N TRP A 119 -6.95 2.35 3.98
CA TRP A 119 -7.44 3.26 2.94
C TRP A 119 -7.58 4.69 3.45
N GLY A 120 -8.13 4.87 4.65
CA GLY A 120 -8.45 6.20 5.17
C GLY A 120 -7.21 7.05 5.44
N CYS A 121 -6.13 6.48 5.99
CA CYS A 121 -4.90 7.23 6.24
C CYS A 121 -4.27 7.75 4.93
N PRO A 122 -4.03 6.92 3.89
CA PRO A 122 -3.55 7.40 2.59
C PRO A 122 -4.45 8.46 1.94
N ILE A 123 -5.77 8.26 1.96
CA ILE A 123 -6.73 9.21 1.36
C ILE A 123 -6.66 10.55 2.10
N LEU A 124 -6.68 10.53 3.44
CA LEU A 124 -6.57 11.73 4.25
C LEU A 124 -5.26 12.49 3.96
N MET A 125 -4.14 11.77 3.90
CA MET A 125 -2.85 12.36 3.56
C MET A 125 -2.86 12.99 2.15
N GLY A 126 -3.46 12.31 1.17
CA GLY A 126 -3.60 12.83 -0.19
C GLY A 126 -4.45 14.09 -0.24
N CYS A 127 -5.58 14.11 0.48
CA CYS A 127 -6.45 15.28 0.58
C CYS A 127 -5.73 16.47 1.23
N ILE A 128 -4.94 16.23 2.29
CA ILE A 128 -4.11 17.26 2.92
C ILE A 128 -3.07 17.77 1.93
N ALA A 129 -2.40 16.89 1.19
CA ALA A 129 -1.39 17.27 0.20
C ALA A 129 -1.98 18.14 -0.92
N ILE A 130 -3.14 17.78 -1.47
CA ILE A 130 -3.86 18.63 -2.44
C ILE A 130 -4.28 19.96 -1.80
N GLY A 131 -4.78 19.94 -0.57
CA GLY A 131 -5.17 21.16 0.14
C GLY A 131 -4.01 22.14 0.28
N ILE A 132 -2.82 21.65 0.63
CA ILE A 132 -1.58 22.43 0.70
C ILE A 132 -1.17 22.95 -0.68
N ASP A 133 -1.33 22.13 -1.73
CA ASP A 133 -0.98 22.52 -3.10
C ASP A 133 -1.82 23.69 -3.65
N ASN A 134 -3.04 23.85 -3.14
CA ASN A 134 -3.94 24.95 -3.52
C ASN A 134 -3.75 26.23 -2.69
N LEU A 135 -2.85 26.24 -1.71
CA LEU A 135 -2.57 27.44 -0.92
C LEU A 135 -1.71 28.43 -1.73
N PRO A 136 -1.87 29.75 -1.51
CA PRO A 136 -1.00 30.74 -2.15
C PRO A 136 0.47 30.50 -1.76
N GLN A 137 1.38 30.68 -2.71
CA GLN A 137 2.82 30.42 -2.52
C GLN A 137 3.44 31.15 -1.33
N ASN A 138 2.84 32.28 -0.91
CA ASN A 138 3.25 33.08 0.23
C ASN A 138 3.16 32.31 1.58
N TYR A 139 2.33 31.28 1.65
CA TYR A 139 2.07 30.49 2.86
C TYR A 139 2.76 29.13 2.87
N VAL A 140 3.32 28.68 1.74
CA VAL A 140 3.88 27.33 1.59
C VAL A 140 5.24 27.40 0.90
N SER A 141 6.30 27.15 1.68
CA SER A 141 7.67 27.14 1.16
C SER A 141 8.00 25.87 0.35
N LEU A 142 7.19 24.81 0.48
CA LEU A 142 7.43 23.52 -0.18
C LEU A 142 6.10 22.88 -0.68
N PRO A 143 5.52 23.40 -1.77
CA PRO A 143 4.27 22.88 -2.32
C PRO A 143 4.48 21.50 -2.98
N PRO A 144 3.52 20.57 -2.85
CA PRO A 144 3.54 19.26 -3.51
C PRO A 144 3.64 19.31 -5.05
N ASN A 145 3.04 20.32 -5.66
CA ASN A 145 2.94 20.57 -7.09
C ASN A 145 2.37 19.40 -7.90
N PHE A 146 1.12 18.99 -7.60
CA PHE A 146 0.43 17.92 -8.33
C PHE A 146 0.16 18.26 -9.81
N SER A 147 0.24 19.55 -10.18
CA SER A 147 0.10 20.03 -11.56
C SER A 147 1.16 19.49 -12.53
N ALA A 148 2.29 18.97 -12.03
CA ALA A 148 3.32 18.31 -12.81
C ALA A 148 3.01 16.83 -13.12
N CYS A 149 1.78 16.37 -12.86
CA CYS A 149 1.31 14.98 -13.00
C CYS A 149 2.05 13.98 -12.12
N TYR A 150 2.86 14.47 -11.19
CA TYR A 150 3.59 13.68 -10.22
C TYR A 150 4.07 14.57 -9.07
N LEU A 151 4.33 13.97 -7.91
CA LEU A 151 4.94 14.64 -6.75
C LEU A 151 6.43 14.93 -7.04
N ALA A 152 6.70 16.09 -7.64
CA ALA A 152 8.02 16.42 -8.17
C ALA A 152 8.91 17.10 -7.10
N GLY A 153 10.09 16.52 -6.86
CA GLY A 153 11.11 17.10 -6.00
C GLY A 153 11.54 16.16 -4.87
N LYS A 154 12.86 16.02 -4.66
CA LYS A 154 13.41 15.13 -3.63
C LYS A 154 12.93 15.53 -2.23
N LEU A 155 13.00 16.82 -1.90
CA LEU A 155 12.60 17.33 -0.58
C LEU A 155 11.10 17.21 -0.34
N VAL A 156 10.28 17.47 -1.37
CA VAL A 156 8.81 17.28 -1.34
C VAL A 156 8.47 15.81 -1.06
N ASN A 157 9.07 14.89 -1.82
CA ASN A 157 8.87 13.45 -1.61
C ASN A 157 9.31 13.02 -0.20
N TRP A 158 10.41 13.57 0.32
CA TRP A 158 10.82 13.30 1.70
C TRP A 158 9.82 13.80 2.73
N ALA A 159 9.27 15.01 2.56
CA ALA A 159 8.35 15.64 3.51
C ALA A 159 6.95 15.03 3.51
N TYR A 160 6.43 14.65 2.33
CA TYR A 160 5.03 14.21 2.20
C TYR A 160 4.86 12.70 1.99
N PHE A 161 5.95 11.94 1.82
CA PHE A 161 5.84 10.54 1.39
C PHE A 161 6.85 9.60 2.05
N TYR A 162 8.17 9.81 1.88
CA TYR A 162 9.16 8.80 2.26
C TYR A 162 9.23 8.50 3.77
N TRP A 163 9.07 9.50 4.63
CA TRP A 163 9.12 9.27 6.07
C TRP A 163 8.01 8.32 6.55
N VAL A 164 6.81 8.41 5.96
CA VAL A 164 5.68 7.52 6.27
C VAL A 164 5.97 6.09 5.85
N ILE A 165 6.56 5.92 4.67
CA ILE A 165 6.98 4.61 4.16
C ILE A 165 8.04 3.99 5.06
N ILE A 166 9.06 4.78 5.46
CA ILE A 166 10.12 4.30 6.36
C ILE A 166 9.53 3.88 7.69
N ALA A 167 8.63 4.68 8.28
CA ALA A 167 7.96 4.34 9.53
C ALA A 167 7.14 3.04 9.41
N ALA A 168 6.34 2.88 8.35
CA ALA A 168 5.54 1.68 8.13
C ALA A 168 6.41 0.41 7.95
N ASN A 169 7.52 0.53 7.21
CA ASN A 169 8.47 -0.58 7.01
C ASN A 169 9.24 -0.92 8.29
N TYR A 170 9.62 0.08 9.08
CA TYR A 170 10.26 -0.13 10.38
C TYR A 170 9.33 -0.92 11.33
N ILE A 171 8.06 -0.55 11.41
CA ILE A 171 7.06 -1.28 12.19
C ILE A 171 6.93 -2.73 11.72
N ASN A 172 6.89 -2.95 10.40
CA ASN A 172 6.86 -4.30 9.81
C ASN A 172 8.10 -5.13 10.17
N LEU A 173 9.28 -4.51 10.16
CA LEU A 173 10.52 -5.16 10.55
C LEU A 173 10.48 -5.58 12.02
N CYS A 174 9.99 -4.71 12.92
CA CYS A 174 9.82 -5.04 14.33
C CYS A 174 8.86 -6.24 14.53
N PHE A 175 7.74 -6.27 13.81
CA PHE A 175 6.80 -7.40 13.83
C PHE A 175 7.49 -8.70 13.38
N PHE A 176 8.25 -8.65 12.29
CA PHE A 176 8.97 -9.81 11.77
C PHE A 176 10.02 -10.34 12.75
N ILE A 177 10.86 -9.46 13.31
CA ILE A 177 11.88 -9.83 14.29
C ILE A 177 11.24 -10.49 15.52
N HIS A 178 10.17 -9.88 16.06
CA HIS A 178 9.49 -10.43 17.22
C HIS A 178 8.84 -11.80 16.93
N MET A 179 8.25 -11.95 15.75
CA MET A 179 7.68 -13.21 15.28
C MET A 179 8.74 -14.32 15.22
N CYS A 180 9.88 -14.06 14.59
CA CYS A 180 11.00 -14.99 14.50
C CYS A 180 11.52 -15.38 15.89
N TYR A 181 11.70 -14.42 16.79
CA TYR A 181 12.10 -14.68 18.17
C TYR A 181 11.15 -15.64 18.89
N LYS A 182 9.83 -15.39 18.80
CA LYS A 182 8.81 -16.24 19.40
C LYS A 182 8.82 -17.65 18.82
N MET A 183 8.94 -17.78 17.50
CA MET A 183 8.99 -19.09 16.83
C MET A 183 10.22 -19.90 17.25
N CYS A 184 11.41 -19.30 17.31
CA CYS A 184 12.63 -19.96 17.78
C CYS A 184 12.49 -20.41 19.24
N LYS A 185 11.91 -19.56 20.10
CA LYS A 185 11.68 -19.92 21.51
C LYS A 185 10.74 -21.11 21.66
N MET A 186 9.67 -21.18 20.87
CA MET A 186 8.73 -22.32 20.91
C MET A 186 9.39 -23.62 20.45
N LYS A 187 10.19 -23.59 19.37
CA LYS A 187 10.94 -24.75 18.87
C LYS A 187 11.94 -25.30 19.90
N ASN A 188 12.62 -24.41 20.63
CA ASN A 188 13.57 -24.82 21.66
C ASN A 188 12.88 -25.45 22.89
N VAL A 189 11.62 -25.09 23.18
CA VAL A 189 10.84 -25.72 24.25
C VAL A 189 10.34 -27.10 23.84
N SER A 190 9.95 -27.31 22.57
CA SER A 190 9.51 -28.63 22.09
C SER A 190 10.64 -29.64 21.97
N ILE A 191 11.88 -29.22 21.71
CA ILE A 191 13.06 -30.11 21.64
C ILE A 191 13.52 -30.56 23.04
N LYS A 192 13.19 -29.79 24.08
CA LYS A 192 13.57 -30.11 25.48
C LYS A 192 12.56 -31.00 26.22
N ARG A 193 11.42 -31.33 25.61
CA ARG A 193 10.44 -32.31 26.11
C ARG A 193 10.63 -33.63 25.39
#